data_AF-A0A950XXB6-F1
#
_entry.id   AF-A0A950XXB6-F1
#
_cell.length_a   1.000
_cell.length_b   1.000
_cell.length_c   1.000
_cell.angle_alpha   90.00
_cell.angle_beta   90.00
_cell.angle_gamma   90.00
#
_symmetry.space_group_name_H-M   'P 1'
#
loop_
_entity.id
_entity.type
_entity.pdbx_description
1 polymer ?
#
loop_
_entity_poly.entity_id
_entity_poly.type
_entity_poly.pdbx_seq_one_letter_code
_entity_poly.pdbx_strand_id
1 'polypeptide(L)'
;MNTWRLRLSPRAPWATPLRADSLFGFICWRWLELFPETFESMLDEFHEGDQPPFVLSDAFPGDLMPLPMHATFPQSGKKLKPPLYLPDVSFRSLMRGETEVPKPIEKAINSSSRVRTAIDRERGSAAEGQLFETDVQHLNEQFDTASVYIRSDRYMKEILACFHALALTGFGKKSSSGLGAFHIGGPPERCDWLDDVPSPNAFTVLSHFVPASNDPTLGVWRTHVTYPKFHANAVSNVFKGSVLMLTPGSVFHTERPPKPWCGSMIPMPRAEMPKAIHYALGFSVPLVWPLEAA
;
A
#
# COMPACT_ATOMS: atom_id res chain seq x y z
N MET A 1 -14.88 -3.78 -11.57
CA MET A 1 -13.88 -2.85 -11.03
C MET A 1 -12.79 -2.60 -12.03
N ASN A 2 -12.78 -1.39 -12.55
CA ASN A 2 -11.77 -0.84 -13.42
C ASN A 2 -10.49 -0.57 -12.64
N THR A 3 -9.36 -1.11 -13.13
CA THR A 3 -8.03 -0.87 -12.56
C THR A 3 -7.38 0.36 -13.19
N TRP A 4 -6.84 1.21 -12.31
CA TRP A 4 -6.15 2.45 -12.62
C TRP A 4 -4.77 2.47 -11.97
N ARG A 5 -3.80 3.12 -12.61
CA ARG A 5 -2.49 3.45 -12.05
C ARG A 5 -2.38 4.96 -11.87
N LEU A 6 -2.00 5.37 -10.67
CA LEU A 6 -1.64 6.74 -10.33
C LEU A 6 -0.15 6.80 -9.99
N ARG A 7 0.61 7.64 -10.71
CA ARG A 7 2.03 7.86 -10.42
C ARG A 7 2.21 9.04 -9.47
N LEU A 8 2.91 8.80 -8.38
CA LEU A 8 3.32 9.83 -7.42
C LEU A 8 4.80 10.12 -7.67
N SER A 9 5.20 11.39 -7.76
CA SER A 9 6.59 11.82 -7.86
C SER A 9 7.03 12.41 -6.52
N PRO A 10 7.72 11.65 -5.65
CA PRO A 10 8.19 12.16 -4.36
C PRO A 10 9.15 13.34 -4.55
N ARG A 11 8.96 14.41 -3.78
CA ARG A 11 9.85 15.58 -3.71
C ARG A 11 10.67 15.62 -2.43
N ALA A 12 10.30 14.80 -1.45
CA ALA A 12 11.02 14.63 -0.20
C ALA A 12 10.89 13.18 0.30
N PRO A 13 11.82 12.72 1.17
CA PRO A 13 11.66 11.45 1.87
C PRO A 13 10.38 11.43 2.69
N TRP A 14 9.78 10.25 2.89
CA TRP A 14 8.58 10.06 3.69
C TRP A 14 8.88 9.30 4.97
N ALA A 15 8.26 9.68 6.09
CA ALA A 15 8.38 8.97 7.37
C ALA A 15 7.26 7.95 7.60
N THR A 16 6.17 8.05 6.84
CA THR A 16 5.08 7.06 6.83
C THR A 16 5.21 6.25 5.54
N PRO A 17 5.34 4.91 5.60
CA PRO A 17 5.37 4.08 4.40
C PRO A 17 4.16 4.32 3.50
N LEU A 18 4.37 4.33 2.17
CA LEU A 18 3.33 4.48 1.16
C LEU A 18 2.54 3.17 0.98
N ARG A 19 1.93 2.70 2.05
CA ARG A 19 1.18 1.45 2.12
C ARG A 19 -0.31 1.69 2.00
N ALA A 20 -1.05 0.72 1.44
CA ALA A 20 -2.48 0.84 1.19
C ALA A 20 -3.29 1.28 2.43
N ASP A 21 -2.97 0.74 3.60
CA ASP A 21 -3.65 1.07 4.86
C ASP A 21 -3.48 2.54 5.30
N SER A 22 -2.28 3.09 5.06
CA SER A 22 -1.92 4.46 5.39
C SER A 22 -2.51 5.40 4.36
N LEU A 23 -2.39 5.07 3.07
CA LEU A 23 -3.03 5.79 1.97
C LEU A 23 -4.54 5.87 2.19
N PHE A 24 -5.19 4.76 2.51
CA PHE A 24 -6.62 4.73 2.84
C PHE A 24 -6.98 5.68 3.96
N GLY A 25 -6.25 5.64 5.10
CA GLY A 25 -6.51 6.53 6.21
C GLY A 25 -6.44 8.00 5.81
N PHE A 26 -5.42 8.39 5.04
CA PHE A 26 -5.27 9.76 4.53
C PHE A 26 -6.34 10.14 3.51
N ILE A 27 -6.75 9.22 2.63
CA ILE A 27 -7.87 9.41 1.72
C ILE A 27 -9.15 9.67 2.51
N CYS A 28 -9.44 8.90 3.56
CA CYS A 28 -10.63 9.12 4.38
C CYS A 28 -10.64 10.52 5.01
N TRP A 29 -9.51 11.01 5.51
CA TRP A 29 -9.42 12.37 6.04
C TRP A 29 -9.64 13.44 4.97
N ARG A 30 -9.01 13.30 3.81
CA ARG A 30 -9.26 14.23 2.69
C ARG A 30 -10.69 14.15 2.19
N TRP A 31 -11.28 12.96 2.18
CA TRP A 31 -12.65 12.75 1.75
C TRP A 31 -13.62 13.44 2.69
N LEU A 32 -13.44 13.28 3.99
CA LEU A 32 -14.25 13.96 5.00
C LEU A 32 -14.16 15.49 4.86
N GLU A 33 -12.99 16.02 4.49
CA GLU A 33 -12.79 17.47 4.28
C GLU A 33 -13.40 17.98 2.97
N LEU A 34 -13.30 17.20 1.88
CA LEU A 34 -13.70 17.63 0.53
C LEU A 34 -15.15 17.29 0.20
N PHE A 35 -15.66 16.17 0.71
CA PHE A 35 -16.97 15.59 0.40
C PHE A 35 -17.68 15.08 1.68
N PRO A 36 -17.87 15.93 2.70
CA PRO A 36 -18.43 15.53 4.00
C PRO A 36 -19.80 14.86 3.87
N GLU A 37 -20.60 15.25 2.89
CA GLU A 37 -21.95 14.73 2.63
C GLU A 37 -21.99 13.28 2.13
N THR A 38 -20.91 12.78 1.53
CA THR A 38 -20.82 11.40 1.01
C THR A 38 -19.95 10.49 1.87
N PHE A 39 -19.16 11.05 2.80
CA PHE A 39 -18.18 10.31 3.58
C PHE A 39 -18.78 9.14 4.37
N GLU A 40 -19.88 9.39 5.08
CA GLU A 40 -20.55 8.37 5.89
C GLU A 40 -21.07 7.21 5.03
N SER A 41 -21.73 7.51 3.91
CA SER A 41 -22.22 6.48 2.98
C SER A 41 -21.07 5.67 2.38
N MET A 42 -19.97 6.32 1.99
CA MET A 42 -18.79 5.63 1.46
C MET A 42 -18.16 4.72 2.52
N LEU A 43 -18.13 5.13 3.79
CA LEU A 43 -17.60 4.34 4.89
C LEU A 43 -18.50 3.14 5.21
N ASP A 44 -19.82 3.31 5.14
CA ASP A 44 -20.80 2.24 5.35
C ASP A 44 -20.67 1.15 4.26
N GLU A 45 -20.38 1.53 3.01
CA GLU A 45 -20.09 0.56 1.94
C GLU A 45 -18.86 -0.33 2.26
N PHE A 46 -17.87 0.16 3.00
CA PHE A 46 -16.74 -0.67 3.46
C PHE A 46 -17.08 -1.61 4.62
N HIS A 47 -18.08 -1.28 5.43
CA HIS A 47 -18.52 -2.10 6.57
C HIS A 47 -19.51 -3.17 6.16
N GLU A 48 -20.50 -2.79 5.36
CA GLU A 48 -21.69 -3.59 5.07
C GLU A 48 -21.63 -4.29 3.71
N GLY A 49 -20.75 -3.83 2.82
CA GLY A 49 -20.72 -4.28 1.44
C GLY A 49 -20.03 -5.62 1.23
N ASP A 50 -20.66 -6.50 0.45
CA ASP A 50 -19.99 -7.66 -0.18
C ASP A 50 -18.92 -7.22 -1.19
N GLN A 51 -18.93 -5.95 -1.61
CA GLN A 51 -17.95 -5.35 -2.50
C GLN A 51 -17.51 -4.00 -1.94
N PRO A 52 -16.21 -3.77 -1.70
CA PRO A 52 -15.72 -2.47 -1.26
C PRO A 52 -15.95 -1.43 -2.36
N PRO A 53 -16.10 -0.14 -2.04
CA PRO A 53 -16.25 0.93 -3.04
C PRO A 53 -14.99 1.14 -3.89
N PHE A 54 -13.82 0.85 -3.33
CA PHE A 54 -12.55 0.84 -4.02
C PHE A 54 -11.52 -0.03 -3.30
N VAL A 55 -10.45 -0.40 -4.02
CA VAL A 55 -9.33 -1.20 -3.50
C VAL A 55 -8.02 -0.52 -3.89
N LEU A 56 -7.12 -0.36 -2.92
CA LEU A 56 -5.80 0.25 -3.06
C LEU A 56 -4.70 -0.83 -2.98
N SER A 57 -3.70 -0.71 -3.85
CA SER A 57 -2.41 -1.36 -3.66
C SER A 57 -1.50 -0.54 -2.73
N ASP A 58 -0.38 -1.12 -2.33
CA ASP A 58 0.76 -0.35 -1.85
C ASP A 58 1.37 0.44 -3.02
N ALA A 59 2.16 1.47 -2.71
CA ALA A 59 2.94 2.17 -3.73
C ALA A 59 4.22 1.40 -4.05
N PHE A 60 4.49 1.19 -5.34
CA PHE A 60 5.67 0.50 -5.83
C PHE A 60 6.64 1.45 -6.52
N PRO A 61 7.98 1.27 -6.41
CA PRO A 61 8.96 2.12 -7.08
C PRO A 61 8.85 2.06 -8.60
N GLY A 62 8.72 3.20 -9.25
CA GLY A 62 8.49 3.33 -10.68
C GLY A 62 7.27 2.54 -11.13
N ASP A 63 7.49 1.69 -12.14
CA ASP A 63 6.51 0.72 -12.64
C ASP A 63 6.89 -0.72 -12.24
N LEU A 64 7.70 -0.88 -11.18
CA LEU A 64 8.03 -2.20 -10.66
C LEU A 64 6.83 -2.83 -9.93
N MET A 65 6.83 -4.15 -9.88
CA MET A 65 5.83 -4.98 -9.21
C MET A 65 6.48 -5.78 -8.07
N PRO A 66 5.75 -6.12 -6.99
CA PRO A 66 6.28 -7.00 -5.96
C PRO A 66 6.51 -8.40 -6.54
N LEU A 67 7.62 -9.04 -6.18
CA LEU A 67 7.90 -10.42 -6.58
C LEU A 67 6.83 -11.37 -5.98
N PRO A 68 6.02 -12.06 -6.80
CA PRO A 68 5.17 -13.14 -6.32
C PRO A 68 6.01 -14.23 -5.66
N MET A 69 5.64 -14.67 -4.46
CA MET A 69 6.49 -15.53 -3.62
C MET A 69 6.69 -16.95 -4.15
N HIS A 70 5.86 -17.40 -5.11
CA HIS A 70 6.04 -18.68 -5.80
C HIS A 70 7.12 -18.63 -6.89
N ALA A 71 7.57 -17.43 -7.29
CA ALA A 71 8.54 -17.26 -8.36
C ALA A 71 9.93 -17.72 -7.94
N THR A 72 10.62 -18.39 -8.88
CA THR A 72 12.01 -18.82 -8.76
C THR A 72 12.91 -17.89 -9.56
N PHE A 73 14.17 -17.76 -9.15
CA PHE A 73 15.16 -16.94 -9.85
C PHE A 73 16.56 -17.51 -9.59
N PRO A 74 17.55 -17.20 -10.47
CA PRO A 74 18.90 -17.71 -10.34
C PRO A 74 19.49 -17.47 -8.94
N GLN A 75 19.98 -18.54 -8.32
CA GLN A 75 20.63 -18.48 -7.00
C GLN A 75 21.82 -17.52 -7.05
N SER A 76 21.84 -16.56 -6.13
CA SER A 76 22.99 -15.69 -5.90
C SER A 76 23.73 -16.17 -4.67
N GLY A 77 25.06 -16.11 -4.67
CA GLY A 77 25.88 -16.41 -3.48
C GLY A 77 25.50 -15.57 -2.23
N LYS A 78 24.76 -14.47 -2.41
CA LYS A 78 24.15 -13.68 -1.34
C LYS A 78 22.63 -13.80 -1.37
N LYS A 79 22.03 -14.16 -0.23
CA LYS A 79 20.57 -14.19 -0.05
C LYS A 79 19.99 -12.77 -0.15
N LEU A 80 19.10 -12.55 -1.11
CA LEU A 80 18.40 -11.28 -1.29
C LEU A 80 17.40 -11.06 -0.15
N LYS A 81 17.24 -9.81 0.29
CA LYS A 81 16.35 -9.44 1.40
C LYS A 81 15.12 -8.70 0.87
N PRO A 82 13.91 -9.20 1.14
CA PRO A 82 12.69 -8.50 0.72
C PRO A 82 12.48 -7.16 1.43
N PRO A 83 11.67 -6.25 0.84
CA PRO A 83 10.86 -6.44 -0.37
C PRO A 83 11.70 -6.57 -1.65
N LEU A 84 11.28 -7.48 -2.53
CA LEU A 84 11.90 -7.72 -3.84
C LEU A 84 10.91 -7.33 -4.92
N TYR A 85 11.45 -6.77 -6.00
CA TYR A 85 10.67 -6.20 -7.08
C TYR A 85 11.10 -6.75 -8.45
N LEU A 86 10.18 -6.69 -9.41
CA LEU A 86 10.39 -7.08 -10.80
C LEU A 86 9.86 -5.99 -11.75
N PRO A 87 10.44 -5.84 -12.95
CA PRO A 87 9.80 -5.10 -14.03
C PRO A 87 8.43 -5.70 -14.39
N ASP A 88 7.54 -4.87 -14.94
CA ASP A 88 6.19 -5.29 -15.32
C ASP A 88 6.19 -6.44 -16.35
N VAL A 89 7.14 -6.46 -17.28
CA VAL A 89 7.31 -7.54 -18.26
C VAL A 89 7.50 -8.91 -17.57
N SER A 90 8.40 -8.98 -16.58
CA SER A 90 8.64 -10.22 -15.83
C SER A 90 7.43 -10.58 -14.96
N PHE A 91 6.74 -9.60 -14.40
CA PHE A 91 5.52 -9.84 -13.64
C PHE A 91 4.38 -10.37 -14.52
N ARG A 92 4.23 -9.87 -15.74
CA ARG A 92 3.25 -10.37 -16.74
C ARG A 92 3.54 -11.81 -17.16
N SER A 93 4.81 -12.20 -17.27
CA SER A 93 5.20 -13.60 -17.50
C SER A 93 4.72 -14.50 -16.37
N LEU A 94 4.92 -14.10 -15.12
CA LEU A 94 4.41 -14.83 -13.95
C LEU A 94 2.88 -14.92 -13.95
N MET A 95 2.18 -13.85 -14.34
CA MET A 95 0.72 -13.87 -14.46
C MET A 95 0.22 -14.95 -15.44
N ARG A 96 1.03 -15.32 -16.43
CA ARG A 96 0.72 -16.31 -17.48
C ARG A 96 1.19 -17.73 -17.15
N GLY A 97 1.75 -17.97 -15.97
CA GLY A 97 2.16 -19.32 -15.53
C GLY A 97 3.62 -19.64 -15.69
N GLU A 98 4.45 -18.70 -16.15
CA GLU A 98 5.90 -18.85 -15.96
C GLU A 98 6.22 -18.79 -14.47
N THR A 99 7.21 -19.54 -14.01
CA THR A 99 7.64 -19.54 -12.61
C THR A 99 9.04 -18.97 -12.42
N GLU A 100 9.88 -19.02 -13.46
CA GLU A 100 11.24 -18.51 -13.42
C GLU A 100 11.30 -17.07 -13.91
N VAL A 101 12.01 -16.22 -13.17
CA VAL A 101 12.22 -14.81 -13.52
C VAL A 101 13.70 -14.43 -13.43
N PRO A 102 14.09 -13.32 -14.09
CA PRO A 102 15.39 -12.72 -13.86
C PRO A 102 15.62 -12.39 -12.39
N LYS A 103 16.89 -12.19 -12.01
CA LYS A 103 17.24 -11.79 -10.65
C LYS A 103 16.44 -10.53 -10.23
N PRO A 104 15.68 -10.59 -9.13
CA PRO A 104 14.83 -9.47 -8.73
C PRO A 104 15.64 -8.31 -8.15
N ILE A 105 15.01 -7.13 -8.15
CA ILE A 105 15.59 -5.88 -7.65
C ILE A 105 15.33 -5.78 -6.15
N GLU A 106 16.39 -5.64 -5.35
CA GLU A 106 16.31 -5.28 -3.93
C GLU A 106 16.61 -3.78 -3.73
N LYS A 107 16.23 -3.21 -2.58
CA LYS A 107 16.56 -1.81 -2.20
C LYS A 107 16.10 -0.75 -3.21
N ALA A 108 14.97 -0.98 -3.87
CA ALA A 108 14.30 0.04 -4.69
C ALA A 108 13.70 1.17 -3.82
N ILE A 109 13.46 0.90 -2.53
CA ILE A 109 13.19 1.89 -1.49
C ILE A 109 14.27 1.77 -0.43
N ASN A 110 14.96 2.88 -0.16
CA ASN A 110 16.01 2.97 0.84
C ASN A 110 15.47 3.61 2.12
N SER A 111 16.02 3.21 3.27
CA SER A 111 15.73 3.81 4.56
C SER A 111 16.97 4.54 5.09
N SER A 112 16.78 5.71 5.67
CA SER A 112 17.81 6.47 6.36
C SER A 112 17.22 7.17 7.59
N SER A 113 18.08 7.61 8.49
CA SER A 113 17.67 8.34 9.68
C SER A 113 17.96 9.84 9.53
N ARG A 114 17.01 10.67 9.95
CA ARG A 114 17.19 12.12 10.11
C ARG A 114 17.17 12.47 11.59
N VAL A 115 18.27 13.07 12.06
CA VAL A 115 18.38 13.61 13.42
C VAL A 115 18.05 15.11 13.38
N ARG A 116 17.21 15.56 14.31
CA ARG A 116 16.91 16.99 14.52
C ARG A 116 17.14 17.35 15.97
N THR A 117 17.61 18.56 16.19
CA THR A 117 17.79 19.13 17.53
C THR A 117 16.80 20.28 17.71
N ALA A 118 16.18 20.39 18.89
CA ALA A 118 15.44 21.59 19.22
C ALA A 118 16.42 22.73 19.55
N ILE A 119 16.06 23.96 19.19
CA ILE A 119 16.86 25.14 19.49
C ILE A 119 16.21 25.86 20.68
N ASP A 120 16.97 26.05 21.74
CA ASP A 120 16.60 26.95 22.83
C ASP A 120 16.65 28.39 22.31
N ARG A 121 15.49 29.03 22.24
CA ARG A 121 15.35 30.38 21.66
C ARG A 121 15.92 31.47 22.58
N GLU A 122 16.06 31.22 23.88
CA GLU A 122 16.68 32.17 24.80
C GLU A 122 18.21 32.08 24.74
N ARG A 123 18.75 30.87 24.60
CA ARG A 123 20.20 30.63 24.56
C ARG A 123 20.81 30.63 23.15
N GLY A 124 19.98 30.57 22.11
CA GLY A 124 20.42 30.48 20.71
C GLY A 124 21.18 29.19 20.39
N SER A 125 21.13 28.19 21.27
CA SER A 125 21.88 26.94 21.18
C SER A 125 20.95 25.73 21.09
N ALA A 126 21.52 24.57 20.77
CA ALA A 126 20.79 23.30 20.86
C ALA A 126 20.28 23.09 22.30
N ALA A 127 18.97 22.84 22.43
CA ALA A 127 18.37 22.45 23.70
C ALA A 127 18.89 21.07 24.12
N GLU A 128 19.43 20.99 25.33
CA GLU A 128 20.03 19.79 25.88
C GLU A 128 18.99 18.66 26.01
N GLY A 129 19.34 17.45 25.58
CA GLY A 129 18.43 16.28 25.63
C GLY A 129 17.29 16.27 24.61
N GLN A 130 17.22 17.23 23.69
CA GLN A 130 16.14 17.33 22.69
C GLN A 130 16.60 16.92 21.27
N LEU A 131 17.21 15.74 21.17
CA LEU A 131 17.53 15.08 19.91
C LEU A 131 16.39 14.14 19.52
N PHE A 132 15.81 14.38 18.35
CA PHE A 132 14.73 13.58 17.81
C PHE A 132 15.19 12.89 16.54
N GLU A 133 15.18 11.56 16.56
CA GLU A 133 15.45 10.73 15.39
C GLU A 133 14.16 10.41 14.65
N THR A 134 14.19 10.45 13.32
CA THR A 134 13.07 10.07 12.48
C THR A 134 13.59 9.25 11.31
N ASP A 135 13.19 7.98 11.28
CA ASP A 135 13.38 7.12 10.12
C ASP A 135 12.56 7.66 8.95
N VAL A 136 13.22 7.74 7.80
CA VAL A 136 12.62 8.17 6.54
C VAL A 136 12.96 7.18 5.44
N GLN A 137 12.08 7.09 4.47
CA GLN A 137 12.23 6.31 3.25
C GLN A 137 12.30 7.23 2.04
N HIS A 138 13.05 6.80 1.04
CA HIS A 138 13.15 7.48 -0.25
C HIS A 138 13.31 6.44 -1.36
N LEU A 139 12.91 6.80 -2.58
CA LEU A 139 13.19 5.98 -3.75
C LEU A 139 14.69 5.89 -3.97
N ASN A 140 15.14 4.74 -4.46
CA ASN A 140 16.47 4.63 -5.04
C ASN A 140 16.60 5.62 -6.21
N GLU A 141 17.80 6.18 -6.43
CA GLU A 141 18.08 7.18 -7.47
C GLU A 141 17.71 6.72 -8.89
N GLN A 142 17.57 5.41 -9.10
CA GLN A 142 17.08 4.80 -10.35
C GLN A 142 15.59 5.05 -10.62
N PHE A 143 14.81 5.50 -9.63
CA PHE A 143 13.37 5.72 -9.73
C PHE A 143 12.99 7.11 -9.23
N ASP A 144 12.15 7.80 -10.00
CA ASP A 144 11.65 9.15 -9.71
C ASP A 144 10.16 9.18 -9.32
N THR A 145 9.49 8.05 -9.50
CA THR A 145 8.05 7.88 -9.31
C THR A 145 7.76 6.66 -8.44
N ALA A 146 6.58 6.65 -7.82
CA ALA A 146 5.99 5.49 -7.15
C ALA A 146 4.57 5.31 -7.66
N SER A 147 4.25 4.12 -8.18
CA SER A 147 2.94 3.78 -8.73
C SER A 147 2.02 3.19 -7.66
N VAL A 148 0.82 3.75 -7.53
CA VAL A 148 -0.28 3.20 -6.75
C VAL A 148 -1.35 2.70 -7.71
N TYR A 149 -1.81 1.46 -7.51
CA TYR A 149 -2.91 0.88 -8.26
C TYR A 149 -4.21 1.00 -7.47
N ILE A 150 -5.27 1.37 -8.17
CA ILE A 150 -6.57 1.68 -7.60
C ILE A 150 -7.63 0.97 -8.43
N ARG A 151 -8.48 0.18 -7.79
CA ARG A 151 -9.68 -0.40 -8.42
C ARG A 151 -10.89 0.36 -7.94
N SER A 152 -11.62 1.00 -8.85
CA SER A 152 -12.90 1.64 -8.55
C SER A 152 -13.70 1.86 -9.83
N ASP A 153 -15.01 1.64 -9.75
CA ASP A 153 -15.96 1.95 -10.82
C ASP A 153 -16.73 3.25 -10.58
N ARG A 154 -16.80 3.72 -9.32
CA ARG A 154 -17.67 4.83 -8.90
C ARG A 154 -16.91 6.06 -8.41
N TYR A 155 -15.82 5.84 -7.70
CA TYR A 155 -15.23 6.84 -6.80
C TYR A 155 -13.87 7.37 -7.25
N MET A 156 -13.47 7.07 -8.49
CA MET A 156 -12.14 7.42 -8.98
C MET A 156 -11.90 8.94 -8.99
N LYS A 157 -12.95 9.76 -9.18
CA LYS A 157 -12.84 11.23 -9.19
C LYS A 157 -12.54 11.78 -7.81
N GLU A 158 -13.27 11.31 -6.81
CA GLU A 158 -13.14 11.68 -5.40
C GLU A 158 -11.80 11.20 -4.84
N ILE A 159 -11.40 9.95 -5.17
CA ILE A 159 -10.08 9.42 -4.82
C ILE A 159 -8.97 10.30 -5.40
N LEU A 160 -9.05 10.66 -6.69
CA LEU A 160 -8.07 11.53 -7.33
C LEU A 160 -8.03 12.93 -6.69
N ALA A 161 -9.18 13.50 -6.35
CA ALA A 161 -9.26 14.78 -5.63
C ALA A 161 -8.59 14.70 -4.25
N CYS A 162 -8.78 13.59 -3.52
CA CYS A 162 -8.09 13.33 -2.26
C CYS A 162 -6.56 13.26 -2.45
N PHE A 163 -6.07 12.58 -3.49
CA PHE A 163 -4.63 12.57 -3.79
C PHE A 163 -4.10 13.96 -4.16
N HIS A 164 -4.85 14.78 -4.90
CA HIS A 164 -4.48 16.17 -5.18
C HIS A 164 -4.40 17.00 -3.89
N ALA A 165 -5.37 16.86 -2.99
CA ALA A 165 -5.33 17.55 -1.70
C ALA A 165 -4.14 17.10 -0.84
N LEU A 166 -3.80 15.79 -0.83
CA LEU A 166 -2.59 15.31 -0.16
C LEU A 166 -1.30 15.86 -0.76
N ALA A 167 -1.25 16.05 -2.08
CA ALA A 167 -0.07 16.62 -2.75
C ALA A 167 0.20 18.08 -2.31
N LEU A 168 -0.82 18.82 -1.90
CA LEU A 168 -0.67 20.20 -1.38
C LEU A 168 -0.07 20.25 0.02
N THR A 169 -0.37 19.26 0.87
CA THR A 169 0.02 19.27 2.30
C THR A 169 1.19 18.33 2.62
N GLY A 170 1.48 17.38 1.73
CA GLY A 170 2.39 16.27 1.99
C GLY A 170 1.71 15.10 2.71
N PHE A 171 2.28 13.91 2.54
CA PHE A 171 1.79 12.64 3.08
C PHE A 171 2.48 12.26 4.40
N GLY A 172 1.70 11.79 5.37
CA GLY A 172 2.25 11.07 6.51
C GLY A 172 2.84 11.93 7.63
N LYS A 173 3.56 11.24 8.51
CA LYS A 173 4.24 11.81 9.67
C LYS A 173 5.23 12.90 9.21
N LYS A 174 5.20 14.04 9.92
CA LYS A 174 6.10 15.20 9.72
C LYS A 174 5.94 15.89 8.35
N SER A 175 4.76 15.77 7.72
CA SER A 175 4.38 16.54 6.53
C SER A 175 4.49 18.05 6.71
N SER A 176 4.11 18.57 7.90
CA SER A 176 4.27 19.98 8.27
C SER A 176 5.73 20.49 8.29
N SER A 177 6.71 19.58 8.24
CA SER A 177 8.13 19.93 8.11
C SER A 177 8.75 19.49 6.78
N GLY A 178 7.90 19.25 5.77
CA GLY A 178 8.29 18.95 4.39
C GLY A 178 8.51 17.48 4.05
N LEU A 179 8.34 16.53 4.99
CA LEU A 179 8.43 15.11 4.66
C LEU A 179 7.19 14.63 3.89
N GLY A 180 7.38 13.64 3.02
CA GLY A 180 6.29 13.08 2.22
C GLY A 180 5.66 14.07 1.23
N ALA A 181 6.33 15.17 0.90
CA ALA A 181 5.93 16.03 -0.21
C ALA A 181 6.05 15.26 -1.54
N PHE A 182 5.06 15.38 -2.41
CA PHE A 182 5.01 14.72 -3.72
C PHE A 182 4.13 15.52 -4.69
N HIS A 183 4.23 15.21 -5.98
CA HIS A 183 3.24 15.62 -6.97
C HIS A 183 2.63 14.40 -7.66
N ILE A 184 1.49 14.58 -8.31
CA ILE A 184 0.93 13.57 -9.20
C ILE A 184 1.63 13.69 -10.56
N GLY A 185 2.24 12.60 -11.02
CA GLY A 185 3.07 12.55 -12.24
C GLY A 185 2.29 12.62 -13.55
N GLY A 186 0.95 12.56 -13.51
CA GLY A 186 0.08 12.61 -14.68
C GLY A 186 -1.35 12.17 -14.36
N PRO A 187 -2.27 12.20 -15.34
CA PRO A 187 -3.61 11.64 -15.14
C PRO A 187 -3.54 10.14 -14.82
N PRO A 188 -4.53 9.58 -14.10
CA PRO A 188 -4.59 8.15 -13.86
C PRO A 188 -4.73 7.37 -15.17
N GLU A 189 -3.99 6.28 -15.30
CA GLU A 189 -3.93 5.45 -16.51
C GLU A 189 -4.68 4.14 -16.30
N ARG A 190 -5.40 3.66 -17.32
CA ARG A 190 -6.05 2.34 -17.29
C ARG A 190 -4.99 1.24 -17.30
N CYS A 191 -5.17 0.24 -16.43
CA CYS A 191 -4.23 -0.89 -16.29
C CYS A 191 -4.97 -2.23 -16.36
N ASP A 192 -5.75 -2.43 -17.42
CA ASP A 192 -6.61 -3.61 -17.61
C ASP A 192 -5.81 -4.92 -17.71
N TRP A 193 -4.52 -4.82 -18.02
CA TRP A 193 -3.61 -5.96 -18.03
C TRP A 193 -3.42 -6.64 -16.66
N LEU A 194 -3.73 -5.94 -15.57
CA LEU A 194 -3.73 -6.53 -14.21
C LEU A 194 -4.94 -7.44 -13.96
N ASP A 195 -5.93 -7.43 -14.85
CA ASP A 195 -7.16 -8.20 -14.73
C ASP A 195 -7.30 -9.26 -15.85
N ASP A 196 -6.59 -9.07 -16.97
CA ASP A 196 -6.67 -9.91 -18.17
C ASP A 196 -5.70 -11.11 -18.12
N VAL A 197 -6.09 -12.14 -17.36
CA VAL A 197 -5.40 -13.44 -17.33
C VAL A 197 -6.37 -14.54 -17.74
N PRO A 198 -6.08 -15.31 -18.81
CA PRO A 198 -6.90 -16.45 -19.20
C PRO A 198 -6.85 -17.59 -18.16
N SER A 199 -8.01 -18.07 -17.74
CA SER A 199 -8.17 -19.25 -16.87
C SER A 199 -7.28 -19.24 -15.61
N PRO A 200 -7.33 -18.18 -14.78
CA PRO A 200 -6.49 -18.07 -13.59
C PRO A 200 -6.92 -19.10 -12.54
N ASN A 201 -5.95 -19.79 -11.97
CA ASN A 201 -6.14 -20.77 -10.89
C ASN A 201 -5.49 -20.32 -9.57
N ALA A 202 -4.95 -19.10 -9.55
CA ALA A 202 -4.31 -18.48 -8.40
C ALA A 202 -4.38 -16.95 -8.51
N PHE A 203 -3.96 -16.26 -7.46
CA PHE A 203 -3.76 -14.81 -7.47
C PHE A 203 -2.60 -14.41 -6.57
N THR A 204 -1.96 -13.29 -6.91
CA THR A 204 -1.03 -12.59 -6.02
C THR A 204 -1.66 -11.31 -5.47
N VAL A 205 -1.10 -10.73 -4.41
CA VAL A 205 -1.68 -9.55 -3.75
C VAL A 205 -0.71 -8.37 -3.80
N LEU A 206 -1.20 -7.17 -4.12
CA LEU A 206 -0.41 -5.94 -4.25
C LEU A 206 -0.53 -4.99 -3.04
N SER A 207 -1.17 -5.39 -1.95
CA SER A 207 -1.26 -4.61 -0.72
C SER A 207 -0.98 -5.46 0.50
N HIS A 208 -0.67 -4.81 1.62
CA HIS A 208 -0.77 -5.48 2.90
C HIS A 208 -2.23 -5.70 3.26
N PHE A 209 -2.57 -6.91 3.73
CA PHE A 209 -3.95 -7.28 3.99
C PHE A 209 -4.09 -8.27 5.14
N VAL A 210 -5.30 -8.41 5.68
CA VAL A 210 -5.65 -9.45 6.66
C VAL A 210 -6.67 -10.37 5.98
N PRO A 211 -6.35 -11.67 5.76
CA PRO A 211 -7.25 -12.60 5.11
C PRO A 211 -8.64 -12.64 5.78
N ALA A 212 -9.69 -12.69 4.97
CA ALA A 212 -11.05 -12.96 5.41
C ALA A 212 -11.23 -14.46 5.72
N SER A 213 -12.29 -14.79 6.45
CA SER A 213 -12.59 -16.19 6.83
C SER A 213 -12.87 -17.12 5.64
N ASN A 214 -13.25 -16.55 4.49
CA ASN A 214 -13.55 -17.26 3.25
C ASN A 214 -12.45 -17.11 2.18
N ASP A 215 -11.33 -16.48 2.49
CA ASP A 215 -10.20 -16.42 1.57
C ASP A 215 -9.51 -17.79 1.47
N PRO A 216 -8.89 -18.11 0.31
CA PRO A 216 -8.17 -19.37 0.16
C PRO A 216 -6.99 -19.53 1.12
N THR A 217 -6.77 -20.76 1.56
CA THR A 217 -5.73 -21.10 2.55
C THR A 217 -4.49 -21.77 1.94
N LEU A 218 -4.59 -22.26 0.71
CA LEU A 218 -3.48 -22.89 0.00
C LEU A 218 -2.64 -21.81 -0.70
N GLY A 219 -1.44 -21.55 -0.20
CA GLY A 219 -0.59 -20.50 -0.75
C GLY A 219 0.79 -20.37 -0.12
N VAL A 220 1.52 -19.34 -0.56
CA VAL A 220 2.82 -18.94 -0.02
C VAL A 220 2.80 -17.44 0.28
N TRP A 221 3.21 -17.07 1.50
CA TRP A 221 3.10 -15.70 1.99
C TRP A 221 4.22 -15.34 2.98
N ARG A 222 4.29 -14.04 3.28
CA ARG A 222 5.07 -13.48 4.39
C ARG A 222 4.15 -12.61 5.22
N THR A 223 4.52 -12.48 6.49
CA THR A 223 3.79 -11.68 7.46
C THR A 223 4.52 -10.39 7.78
N HIS A 224 3.77 -9.36 8.13
CA HIS A 224 4.24 -8.10 8.66
C HIS A 224 3.33 -7.67 9.81
N VAL A 225 3.92 -7.31 10.95
CA VAL A 225 3.16 -6.71 12.05
C VAL A 225 3.26 -5.19 11.94
N THR A 226 2.10 -4.53 11.93
CA THR A 226 2.03 -3.08 12.00
C THR A 226 1.38 -2.60 13.29
N TYR A 227 1.69 -1.36 13.68
CA TYR A 227 1.21 -0.70 14.89
C TYR A 227 0.51 0.60 14.49
N PRO A 228 -0.71 0.51 13.94
CA PRO A 228 -1.35 1.66 13.32
C PRO A 228 -1.85 2.63 14.39
N LYS A 229 -1.97 3.90 13.99
CA LYS A 229 -2.46 4.97 14.85
C LYS A 229 -3.62 5.68 14.18
N PHE A 230 -4.53 6.20 14.99
CA PHE A 230 -5.47 7.23 14.53
C PHE A 230 -4.71 8.51 14.19
N HIS A 231 -5.33 9.35 13.36
CA HIS A 231 -4.78 10.67 13.10
C HIS A 231 -4.74 11.49 14.40
N ALA A 232 -3.74 12.36 14.52
CA ALA A 232 -3.53 13.16 15.73
C ALA A 232 -4.80 13.94 16.10
N ASN A 233 -5.10 13.95 17.40
CA ASN A 233 -6.24 14.64 18.02
C ASN A 233 -7.64 14.14 17.64
N ALA A 234 -7.77 13.08 16.84
CA ALA A 234 -9.07 12.50 16.51
C ALA A 234 -9.69 11.69 17.66
N VAL A 235 -8.85 11.15 18.54
CA VAL A 235 -9.24 10.29 19.67
C VAL A 235 -8.30 10.51 20.85
N SER A 236 -8.77 10.22 22.06
CA SER A 236 -7.97 10.28 23.29
C SER A 236 -6.79 9.30 23.31
N ASN A 237 -7.02 8.05 22.89
CA ASN A 237 -5.96 7.05 22.69
C ASN A 237 -5.72 6.77 21.20
N VAL A 238 -4.61 7.28 20.69
CA VAL A 238 -4.27 7.18 19.26
C VAL A 238 -3.84 5.78 18.82
N PHE A 239 -3.55 4.84 19.72
CA PHE A 239 -3.06 3.51 19.35
C PHE A 239 -4.20 2.56 18.98
N LYS A 240 -4.07 1.88 17.84
CA LYS A 240 -5.00 0.83 17.38
C LYS A 240 -4.59 -0.59 17.81
N GLY A 241 -3.51 -0.73 18.57
CA GLY A 241 -2.90 -2.02 18.90
C GLY A 241 -1.93 -2.50 17.82
N SER A 242 -1.76 -3.80 17.69
CA SER A 242 -0.97 -4.44 16.64
C SER A 242 -1.88 -5.20 15.67
N VAL A 243 -1.52 -5.18 14.39
CA VAL A 243 -2.23 -5.91 13.33
C VAL A 243 -1.21 -6.75 12.57
N LEU A 244 -1.41 -8.07 12.54
CA LEU A 244 -0.63 -9.00 11.73
C LEU A 244 -1.24 -9.07 10.33
N MET A 245 -0.50 -8.61 9.33
CA MET A 245 -0.92 -8.57 7.93
C MET A 245 -0.04 -9.50 7.08
N LEU A 246 -0.57 -9.97 5.97
CA LEU A 246 0.23 -10.57 4.89
C LEU A 246 0.77 -9.47 3.98
N THR A 247 1.92 -9.70 3.34
CA THR A 247 2.62 -8.69 2.54
C THR A 247 2.31 -8.79 1.05
N PRO A 248 2.53 -7.72 0.26
CA PRO A 248 2.54 -7.80 -1.19
C PRO A 248 3.44 -8.92 -1.71
N GLY A 249 3.04 -9.52 -2.83
CA GLY A 249 3.68 -10.70 -3.41
C GLY A 249 3.21 -12.03 -2.81
N SER A 250 2.36 -12.04 -1.78
CA SER A 250 1.73 -13.29 -1.30
C SER A 250 0.90 -13.91 -2.42
N VAL A 251 0.83 -15.23 -2.51
CA VAL A 251 0.19 -15.97 -3.62
C VAL A 251 -0.67 -17.10 -3.08
N PHE A 252 -1.88 -17.24 -3.61
CA PHE A 252 -2.84 -18.25 -3.19
C PHE A 252 -3.47 -18.94 -4.39
N HIS A 253 -3.63 -20.25 -4.31
CA HIS A 253 -4.49 -20.99 -5.22
C HIS A 253 -5.96 -20.71 -4.94
N THR A 254 -6.78 -20.83 -5.97
CA THR A 254 -8.24 -20.71 -5.85
C THR A 254 -8.93 -21.66 -6.83
N GLU A 255 -10.04 -22.25 -6.38
CA GLU A 255 -10.89 -23.10 -7.21
C GLU A 255 -11.81 -22.28 -8.12
N ARG A 256 -12.10 -21.03 -7.75
CA ARG A 256 -12.94 -20.11 -8.50
C ARG A 256 -12.08 -18.97 -9.07
N PRO A 257 -12.52 -18.31 -10.16
CA PRO A 257 -11.85 -17.10 -10.64
C PRO A 257 -11.59 -16.11 -9.49
N PRO A 258 -10.34 -15.62 -9.32
CA PRO A 258 -10.01 -14.69 -8.25
C PRO A 258 -10.91 -13.45 -8.26
N LYS A 259 -11.39 -13.05 -7.09
CA LYS A 259 -12.06 -11.76 -6.91
C LYS A 259 -11.05 -10.61 -7.12
N PRO A 260 -11.50 -9.39 -7.47
CA PRO A 260 -10.65 -8.20 -7.54
C PRO A 260 -10.12 -7.74 -6.17
N TRP A 261 -10.47 -8.43 -5.09
CA TRP A 261 -9.91 -8.21 -3.78
C TRP A 261 -9.94 -9.50 -2.97
N CYS A 262 -9.13 -9.55 -1.92
CA CYS A 262 -9.24 -10.50 -0.80
C CYS A 262 -9.12 -9.74 0.51
N GLY A 263 -9.19 -10.42 1.64
CA GLY A 263 -9.05 -9.83 2.96
C GLY A 263 -10.30 -9.12 3.47
N SER A 264 -10.14 -8.41 4.58
CA SER A 264 -11.26 -7.76 5.27
C SER A 264 -10.90 -6.40 5.82
N MET A 265 -11.89 -5.52 5.96
CA MET A 265 -11.77 -4.32 6.77
C MET A 265 -11.81 -4.73 8.24
N ILE A 266 -10.92 -4.18 9.06
CA ILE A 266 -10.86 -4.51 10.49
C ILE A 266 -11.59 -3.42 11.29
N PRO A 267 -12.73 -3.73 11.94
CA PRO A 267 -13.41 -2.78 12.81
C PRO A 267 -12.53 -2.36 13.98
N MET A 268 -12.41 -1.06 14.19
CA MET A 268 -11.58 -0.44 15.22
C MET A 268 -12.36 0.67 15.95
N PRO A 269 -13.58 0.41 16.46
CA PRO A 269 -14.43 1.44 17.02
C PRO A 269 -13.79 2.13 18.23
N ARG A 270 -14.11 3.41 18.37
CA ARG A 270 -13.82 4.26 19.55
C ARG A 270 -15.08 5.04 19.90
N ALA A 271 -15.18 5.55 21.13
CA ALA A 271 -16.32 6.35 21.54
C ALA A 271 -16.47 7.60 20.65
N GLU A 272 -15.35 8.22 20.28
CA GLU A 272 -15.28 9.41 19.43
C GLU A 272 -15.40 9.08 17.93
N MET A 273 -15.17 7.82 17.55
CA MET A 273 -15.20 7.34 16.16
C MET A 273 -15.82 5.93 16.08
N PRO A 274 -17.15 5.80 16.21
CA PRO A 274 -17.82 4.49 16.32
C PRO A 274 -17.68 3.64 15.05
N LYS A 275 -17.57 4.27 13.87
CA LYS A 275 -17.40 3.60 12.57
C LYS A 275 -15.93 3.42 12.15
N ALA A 276 -14.97 3.65 13.04
CA ALA A 276 -13.57 3.57 12.69
C ALA A 276 -13.16 2.17 12.21
N ILE A 277 -12.39 2.13 11.13
CA ILE A 277 -11.84 0.92 10.53
C ILE A 277 -10.34 1.03 10.29
N HIS A 278 -9.71 -0.13 10.12
CA HIS A 278 -8.38 -0.26 9.56
C HIS A 278 -8.48 -1.00 8.22
N TYR A 279 -7.91 -0.39 7.19
CA TYR A 279 -7.91 -0.97 5.85
C TYR A 279 -6.94 -2.13 5.80
N ALA A 280 -7.47 -3.32 5.51
CA ALA A 280 -6.69 -4.53 5.35
C ALA A 280 -7.21 -5.40 4.21
N LEU A 281 -7.70 -4.75 3.14
CA LEU A 281 -8.07 -5.40 1.88
C LEU A 281 -6.83 -5.64 1.01
N GLY A 282 -6.79 -6.83 0.42
CA GLY A 282 -5.81 -7.27 -0.56
C GLY A 282 -6.21 -6.82 -1.97
N PHE A 283 -5.31 -6.14 -2.67
CA PHE A 283 -5.45 -5.87 -4.10
C PHE A 283 -5.04 -7.14 -4.88
N SER A 284 -6.01 -7.98 -5.26
CA SER A 284 -5.76 -9.31 -5.83
C SER A 284 -5.54 -9.29 -7.34
N VAL A 285 -4.40 -9.77 -7.83
CA VAL A 285 -4.09 -9.88 -9.25
C VAL A 285 -4.15 -11.35 -9.66
N PRO A 286 -5.05 -11.75 -10.59
CA PRO A 286 -5.12 -13.12 -11.06
C PRO A 286 -3.79 -13.55 -11.70
N LEU A 287 -3.45 -14.82 -11.56
CA LEU A 287 -2.33 -15.45 -12.25
C LEU A 287 -2.59 -16.95 -12.46
N VAL A 288 -1.80 -17.55 -13.33
CA VAL A 288 -1.70 -19.01 -13.42
C VAL A 288 -0.52 -19.46 -12.56
N TRP A 289 -0.75 -20.39 -11.65
CA TRP A 289 0.29 -21.05 -10.87
C TRP A 289 0.13 -22.55 -11.08
N PRO A 290 1.08 -23.21 -11.77
CA PRO A 290 1.05 -24.67 -11.90
C PRO A 290 1.16 -25.34 -10.53
N LEU A 291 0.24 -26.24 -10.22
CA LEU A 291 0.43 -27.18 -9.11
C LEU A 291 1.50 -28.17 -9.57
N GLU A 292 2.62 -28.27 -8.85
CA GLU A 292 3.55 -29.37 -9.08
C GLU A 292 2.79 -30.69 -8.87
N ALA A 293 2.84 -31.59 -9.86
CA ALA A 293 2.30 -32.93 -9.72
C ALA A 293 3.07 -33.62 -8.58
N ALA A 294 2.36 -33.96 -7.51
CA ALA A 294 2.90 -34.70 -6.37
C ALA A 294 3.50 -36.05 -6.78
#